data_AF-A0A936YEM3-F1
#
_entry.id   AF-A0A936YEM3-F1
#
_cell.length_a   1.000
_cell.length_b   1.000
_cell.length_c   1.000
_cell.angle_alpha   90.00
_cell.angle_beta   90.00
_cell.angle_gamma   90.00
#
_symmetry.space_group_name_H-M   'P 1'
#
loop_
_entity.id
_entity.type
_entity.pdbx_description
1 polymer ?
#
loop_
_entity_poly.entity_id
_entity_poly.type
_entity_poly.pdbx_seq_one_letter_code
_entity_poly.pdbx_strand_id
1 'polypeptide(L)'
;MKREIDFSWIEEIPLEFRRERRKEYLLETIKTVKARFFEACRKLTKFDAFEALLKKEPWSTGKMLFYEHVGRIHQQAEQEERKLNRLNMEVQVFTGKIEDITPEKIERARDFPIEEIIETKNGRAICPFHNDHHPSMHVTKNLFHCFACNEGGDSIDFVMKLENLTFRQAVDKLSYGL
;
A
#
# COMPACT_ATOMS: atom_id res chain seq x y z
N MET A 1 -24.92 -21.87 -1.95
CA MET A 1 -24.46 -21.89 -0.54
C MET A 1 -23.01 -21.43 -0.52
N LYS A 2 -22.73 -20.17 -0.14
CA LYS A 2 -21.34 -19.73 0.08
C LYS A 2 -20.88 -20.42 1.36
N ARG A 3 -19.99 -21.42 1.26
CA ARG A 3 -19.30 -21.94 2.43
C ARG A 3 -18.28 -20.88 2.84
N GLU A 4 -18.67 -19.98 3.73
CA GLU A 4 -17.70 -19.22 4.51
C GLU A 4 -16.95 -20.24 5.35
N ILE A 5 -15.64 -20.27 5.17
CA ILE A 5 -14.78 -21.13 5.98
C ILE A 5 -14.65 -20.42 7.33
N ASP A 6 -15.03 -21.10 8.40
CA ASP A 6 -14.89 -20.61 9.77
C ASP A 6 -13.42 -20.74 10.21
N PHE A 7 -12.85 -19.62 10.64
CA PHE A 7 -11.45 -19.50 11.04
C PHE A 7 -11.30 -19.01 12.48
N SER A 8 -12.37 -19.00 13.27
CA SER A 8 -12.35 -18.63 14.69
C SER A 8 -11.34 -19.45 15.51
N TRP A 9 -11.08 -20.70 15.10
CA TRP A 9 -10.10 -21.60 15.70
C TRP A 9 -8.63 -21.15 15.59
N ILE A 10 -8.30 -20.17 14.76
CA ILE A 10 -6.90 -19.70 14.60
C ILE A 10 -6.38 -19.03 15.88
N GLU A 11 -7.26 -18.39 16.66
CA GLU A 11 -6.89 -17.71 17.92
C GLU A 11 -6.50 -18.70 19.04
N GLU A 12 -6.94 -19.96 18.93
CA GLU A 12 -6.71 -21.02 19.94
C GLU A 12 -5.37 -21.76 19.73
N ILE A 13 -4.61 -21.44 18.68
CA ILE A 13 -3.39 -22.15 18.30
C ILE A 13 -2.14 -21.59 19.01
N PRO A 14 -1.23 -22.44 19.50
CA PRO A 14 0.07 -22.03 20.02
C PRO A 14 0.86 -21.14 19.04
N LEU A 15 1.55 -20.13 19.59
CA LEU A 15 2.20 -19.06 18.83
C LEU A 15 3.19 -19.60 17.78
N GLU A 16 3.90 -20.68 18.09
CA GLU A 16 4.89 -21.30 17.22
C GLU A 16 4.29 -21.90 15.93
N PHE A 17 3.00 -22.25 15.93
CA PHE A 17 2.30 -22.79 14.75
C PHE A 17 1.43 -21.77 14.04
N ARG A 18 1.21 -20.58 14.63
CA ARG A 18 0.40 -19.52 14.01
C ARG A 18 0.99 -19.06 12.68
N ARG A 19 2.32 -19.00 12.52
CA ARG A 19 2.96 -18.53 11.28
C ARG A 19 2.62 -19.41 10.07
N GLU A 20 2.81 -20.73 10.18
CA GLU A 20 2.56 -21.65 9.06
C GLU A 20 1.05 -21.76 8.74
N ARG A 21 0.20 -21.83 9.77
CA ARG A 21 -1.26 -21.87 9.57
C ARG A 21 -1.82 -20.55 9.05
N ARG A 22 -1.28 -19.40 9.47
CA ARG A 22 -1.64 -18.08 8.94
C ARG A 22 -1.28 -17.99 7.46
N LYS A 23 -0.12 -18.50 7.05
CA LYS A 23 0.28 -18.61 5.65
C LYS A 23 -0.69 -19.49 4.86
N GLU A 24 -1.09 -20.66 5.36
CA GLU A 24 -2.12 -21.51 4.73
C GLU A 24 -3.46 -20.75 4.57
N TYR A 25 -3.91 -20.08 5.63
CA TYR A 25 -5.12 -19.25 5.62
C TYR A 25 -5.06 -18.15 4.55
N LEU A 26 -3.94 -17.43 4.48
CA LEU A 26 -3.76 -16.35 3.50
C LEU A 26 -3.75 -16.89 2.07
N LEU A 27 -3.11 -18.03 1.82
CA LEU A 27 -3.07 -18.66 0.50
C LEU A 27 -4.46 -19.10 0.03
N GLU A 28 -5.27 -19.73 0.90
CA GLU A 28 -6.65 -20.10 0.57
C GLU A 28 -7.56 -18.88 0.41
N THR A 29 -7.33 -17.82 1.20
CA THR A 29 -8.05 -16.55 1.06
C THR A 29 -7.72 -15.87 -0.27
N ILE A 30 -6.44 -15.81 -0.65
CA ILE A 30 -5.97 -15.28 -1.95
C ILE A 30 -6.62 -16.03 -3.10
N LYS A 31 -6.66 -17.36 -3.05
CA LYS A 31 -7.30 -18.20 -4.06
C LYS A 31 -8.78 -17.83 -4.23
N THR A 32 -9.48 -17.64 -3.12
CA THR A 32 -10.91 -17.25 -3.11
C THR A 32 -11.13 -15.84 -3.66
N VAL A 33 -10.32 -14.87 -3.25
CA VAL A 33 -10.37 -13.47 -3.73
C VAL A 33 -10.05 -13.39 -5.22
N LYS A 34 -9.00 -14.10 -5.69
CA LYS A 34 -8.67 -14.22 -7.11
C LYS A 34 -9.86 -14.75 -7.92
N ALA A 35 -10.50 -15.83 -7.45
CA ALA A 35 -11.66 -16.38 -8.15
C ALA A 35 -12.82 -15.37 -8.28
N ARG A 36 -13.10 -14.59 -7.23
CA ARG A 36 -14.10 -13.51 -7.27
C ARG A 36 -13.71 -12.39 -8.22
N PHE A 37 -12.44 -11.96 -8.18
CA PHE A 37 -11.90 -10.94 -9.06
C PHE A 37 -12.02 -11.35 -10.53
N PHE A 38 -11.59 -12.56 -10.89
CA PHE A 38 -11.72 -13.08 -12.26
C PHE A 38 -13.17 -13.22 -12.71
N GLU A 39 -14.08 -13.62 -11.82
CA GLU A 39 -15.51 -13.67 -12.16
C GLU A 39 -16.10 -12.28 -12.38
N ALA A 40 -15.67 -11.27 -11.61
CA ALA A 40 -16.06 -9.88 -11.85
C ALA A 40 -15.52 -9.36 -13.20
N CYS A 41 -14.24 -9.61 -13.50
CA CYS A 41 -13.63 -9.26 -14.78
C CYS A 41 -14.33 -9.94 -15.96
N ARG A 42 -14.70 -11.22 -15.83
CA ARG A 42 -15.43 -11.97 -16.87
C ARG A 42 -16.83 -11.40 -17.13
N LYS A 43 -17.48 -10.81 -16.12
CA LYS A 43 -18.75 -10.10 -16.32
C LYS A 43 -18.51 -8.81 -17.10
N LEU A 44 -17.47 -8.05 -16.75
CA LEU A 44 -17.10 -6.82 -17.47
C LEU A 44 -16.80 -7.08 -18.95
N THR A 45 -16.03 -8.14 -19.29
CA THR A 45 -15.73 -8.44 -20.71
C THR A 45 -16.97 -8.81 -21.54
N LYS A 46 -18.00 -9.39 -20.92
CA LYS A 46 -19.30 -9.60 -21.57
C LYS A 46 -20.07 -8.29 -21.77
N PHE A 47 -19.86 -7.31 -20.89
CA PHE A 47 -20.47 -6.00 -20.98
C PHE A 47 -19.78 -5.10 -22.00
N ASP A 48 -18.47 -5.20 -22.21
CA ASP A 48 -17.74 -4.41 -23.23
C ASP A 48 -18.32 -4.63 -24.64
N ALA A 49 -18.66 -5.88 -24.96
CA ALA A 49 -19.33 -6.24 -26.23
C ALA A 49 -20.74 -5.63 -26.35
N PHE A 50 -21.46 -5.52 -25.23
CA PHE A 50 -22.81 -4.94 -25.19
C PHE A 50 -22.80 -3.40 -25.13
N GLU A 51 -21.79 -2.79 -24.50
CA GLU A 51 -21.57 -1.35 -24.47
C GLU A 51 -21.30 -0.82 -25.89
N ALA A 52 -20.53 -1.56 -26.69
CA ALA A 52 -20.29 -1.25 -28.09
C ALA A 52 -21.59 -1.20 -28.92
N LEU A 53 -22.59 -2.01 -28.59
CA LEU A 53 -23.94 -1.97 -29.18
C LEU A 53 -24.73 -0.75 -28.67
N LEU A 54 -24.70 -0.48 -27.37
CA LEU A 54 -25.42 0.65 -26.76
C LEU A 54 -24.91 2.03 -27.21
N LYS A 55 -23.65 2.17 -27.60
CA LYS A 55 -23.09 3.45 -28.10
C LYS A 55 -23.79 3.98 -29.35
N LYS A 56 -24.49 3.12 -30.10
CA LYS A 56 -25.25 3.49 -31.30
C LYS A 56 -26.67 4.00 -31.00
N GLU A 57 -27.17 3.79 -29.78
CA GLU A 57 -28.52 4.15 -29.36
C GLU A 57 -28.55 5.49 -28.58
N PRO A 58 -29.65 6.28 -28.68
CA PRO A 58 -29.85 7.49 -27.88
C PRO A 58 -29.82 7.22 -26.36
N TRP A 59 -29.72 8.30 -25.57
CA TRP A 59 -29.79 8.20 -24.11
C TRP A 59 -31.16 7.68 -23.65
N SER A 60 -31.16 6.75 -22.69
CA SER A 60 -32.37 6.17 -22.11
C SER A 60 -32.12 5.73 -20.65
N THR A 61 -33.19 5.60 -19.87
CA THR A 61 -33.14 5.09 -18.49
C THR A 61 -32.50 3.70 -18.43
N GLY A 62 -32.73 2.85 -19.44
CA GLY A 62 -32.08 1.54 -19.55
C GLY A 62 -30.56 1.64 -19.71
N LYS A 63 -30.07 2.61 -20.49
CA LYS A 63 -28.63 2.89 -20.67
C LYS A 63 -27.99 3.43 -19.38
N MET A 64 -28.71 4.27 -18.63
CA MET A 64 -28.26 4.76 -17.32
C MET A 64 -28.09 3.63 -16.29
N LEU A 65 -29.13 2.79 -16.12
CA LEU A 65 -29.10 1.66 -15.19
C LEU A 65 -28.02 0.62 -15.57
N PHE A 66 -27.76 0.47 -16.87
CA PHE A 66 -26.66 -0.35 -17.37
C PHE A 66 -25.30 0.16 -16.90
N TYR A 67 -24.99 1.45 -17.11
CA TYR A 67 -23.73 2.04 -16.68
C TYR A 67 -23.57 2.02 -15.16
N GLU A 68 -24.64 2.25 -14.39
CA GLU A 68 -24.61 2.14 -12.93
C GLU A 68 -24.31 0.71 -12.47
N HIS A 69 -24.90 -0.29 -13.12
CA HIS A 69 -24.64 -1.70 -12.83
C HIS A 69 -23.20 -2.10 -13.16
N VAL A 70 -22.69 -1.68 -14.32
CA VAL A 70 -21.28 -1.88 -14.72
C VAL A 70 -20.34 -1.18 -13.74
N GLY A 71 -20.66 0.04 -13.33
CA GLY A 71 -19.92 0.78 -12.30
C GLY A 71 -19.83 0.04 -10.96
N ARG A 72 -20.93 -0.58 -10.51
CA ARG A 72 -20.92 -1.43 -9.29
C ARG A 72 -20.00 -2.65 -9.43
N ILE A 73 -19.94 -3.27 -10.62
CA ILE A 73 -19.05 -4.41 -10.88
C ILE A 73 -17.59 -3.96 -10.89
N HIS A 74 -17.27 -2.81 -11.50
CA HIS A 74 -15.94 -2.21 -11.43
C HIS A 74 -15.52 -1.93 -9.99
N GLN A 75 -16.37 -1.28 -9.19
CA GLN A 75 -16.09 -1.00 -7.79
C GLN A 75 -15.83 -2.28 -6.99
N GLN A 76 -16.61 -3.33 -7.23
CA GLN A 76 -16.40 -4.63 -6.59
C GLN A 76 -15.06 -5.27 -7.02
N ALA A 77 -14.70 -5.20 -8.30
CA ALA A 77 -13.43 -5.72 -8.79
C ALA A 77 -12.24 -4.96 -8.16
N GLU A 78 -12.32 -3.64 -8.08
CA GLU A 78 -11.30 -2.79 -7.45
C GLU A 78 -11.14 -3.11 -5.95
N GLN A 79 -12.24 -3.33 -5.23
CA GLN A 79 -12.20 -3.74 -3.81
C GLN A 79 -11.49 -5.09 -3.62
N GLU A 80 -11.83 -6.09 -4.45
CA GLU A 80 -11.21 -7.42 -4.38
C GLU A 80 -9.73 -7.36 -4.82
N GLU A 81 -9.37 -6.51 -5.78
CA GLU A 81 -7.97 -6.26 -6.17
C GLU A 81 -7.16 -5.63 -5.02
N ARG A 82 -7.68 -4.59 -4.36
CA ARG A 82 -7.04 -3.99 -3.17
C ARG A 82 -6.85 -5.02 -2.07
N LYS A 83 -7.85 -5.86 -1.82
CA LYS A 83 -7.77 -6.96 -0.85
C LYS A 83 -6.71 -7.99 -1.24
N LEU A 84 -6.64 -8.34 -2.53
CA LEU A 84 -5.66 -9.27 -3.07
C LEU A 84 -4.23 -8.73 -2.91
N ASN A 85 -4.01 -7.46 -3.20
CA ASN A 85 -2.70 -6.80 -3.04
C ASN A 85 -2.25 -6.81 -1.57
N ARG A 86 -3.16 -6.51 -0.63
CA ARG A 86 -2.88 -6.61 0.81
C ARG A 86 -2.48 -8.02 1.23
N LEU A 87 -3.26 -9.03 0.85
CA LEU A 87 -2.99 -10.42 1.22
C LEU A 87 -1.70 -10.95 0.59
N ASN A 88 -1.41 -10.59 -0.67
CA ASN A 88 -0.16 -10.97 -1.32
C ASN A 88 1.06 -10.37 -0.61
N MET A 89 0.96 -9.12 -0.15
CA MET A 89 2.01 -8.48 0.65
C MET A 89 2.23 -9.22 1.97
N GLU A 90 1.16 -9.62 2.66
CA GLU A 90 1.23 -10.41 3.90
C GLU A 90 1.88 -11.78 3.66
N VAL A 91 1.52 -12.48 2.58
CA VAL A 91 2.16 -13.76 2.20
C VAL A 91 3.63 -13.58 1.85
N GLN A 92 4.01 -12.49 1.18
CA GLN A 92 5.41 -12.23 0.85
C GLN A 92 6.27 -12.02 2.11
N VAL A 93 5.71 -11.46 3.18
CA VAL A 93 6.33 -11.39 4.51
C VAL A 93 6.51 -12.80 5.09
N PHE A 94 5.43 -13.58 5.16
CA PHE A 94 5.45 -14.93 5.75
C PHE A 94 6.32 -15.94 4.99
N THR A 95 6.50 -15.75 3.68
CA THR A 95 7.34 -16.62 2.85
C THR A 95 8.82 -16.23 2.87
N GLY A 96 9.20 -15.17 3.61
CA GLY A 96 10.57 -14.66 3.67
C GLY A 96 11.04 -14.01 2.36
N LYS A 97 10.14 -13.77 1.40
CA LYS A 97 10.45 -13.05 0.16
C LYS A 97 10.55 -11.54 0.36
N ILE A 98 9.87 -11.03 1.37
CA ILE A 98 10.16 -9.72 1.95
C ILE A 98 10.52 -10.00 3.41
N GLU A 99 11.73 -9.61 3.82
CA GLU A 99 12.15 -9.73 5.22
C GLU A 99 11.17 -9.00 6.14
N ASP A 100 10.90 -9.59 7.31
CA ASP A 100 10.20 -8.88 8.38
C ASP A 100 10.94 -7.56 8.67
N ILE A 101 10.21 -6.49 8.97
CA ILE A 101 10.86 -5.32 9.57
C ILE A 101 11.34 -5.76 10.95
N THR A 102 12.64 -5.88 11.12
CA THR A 102 13.23 -6.15 12.42
C THR A 102 13.54 -4.83 13.15
N PRO A 103 13.60 -4.82 14.50
CA PRO A 103 14.03 -3.64 15.24
C PRO A 103 15.37 -3.09 14.74
N GLU A 104 16.31 -3.96 14.37
CA GLU A 104 17.63 -3.58 13.87
C GLU A 104 17.55 -2.88 12.51
N LYS A 105 16.61 -3.28 11.63
CA LYS A 105 16.34 -2.55 10.38
C LYS A 105 15.77 -1.17 10.63
N ILE A 106 14.85 -1.04 11.59
CA ILE A 106 14.29 0.26 11.97
C ILE A 106 15.40 1.17 12.50
N GLU A 107 16.24 0.67 13.40
CA GLU A 107 17.37 1.42 13.94
C GLU A 107 18.33 1.86 12.82
N ARG A 108 18.71 0.94 11.93
CA ARG A 108 19.55 1.26 10.78
C ARG A 108 18.94 2.33 9.88
N ALA A 109 17.63 2.26 9.63
CA ALA A 109 16.93 3.25 8.84
C ALA A 109 16.86 4.61 9.53
N ARG A 110 16.69 4.65 10.86
CA ARG A 110 16.75 5.88 11.66
C ARG A 110 18.14 6.50 11.73
N ASP A 111 19.18 5.66 11.70
CA ASP A 111 20.58 6.10 11.72
C ASP A 111 21.09 6.54 10.34
N PHE A 112 20.29 6.36 9.27
CA PHE A 112 20.65 6.82 7.94
C PHE A 112 20.82 8.34 7.95
N PRO A 113 21.95 8.93 7.51
CA PRO A 113 22.15 10.38 7.59
C PRO A 113 21.18 11.16 6.68
N ILE A 114 20.38 12.06 7.25
CA ILE A 114 19.48 12.94 6.47
C ILE A 114 20.28 13.78 5.46
N GLU A 115 21.51 14.16 5.80
CA GLU A 115 22.42 14.90 4.95
C GLU A 115 22.87 14.13 3.68
N GLU A 116 22.69 12.81 3.62
CA GLU A 116 22.87 11.99 2.39
C GLU A 116 21.63 12.04 1.48
N ILE A 117 20.47 12.42 2.04
CA ILE A 117 19.18 12.51 1.32
C ILE A 117 18.97 13.90 0.75
N ILE A 118 19.41 14.94 1.48
CA ILE A 118 19.25 16.34 1.09
C ILE A 118 20.53 17.15 1.34
N GLU A 119 20.86 18.00 0.38
CA GLU A 119 21.98 18.92 0.51
C GLU A 119 21.72 19.95 1.63
N THR A 120 22.67 20.06 2.56
CA THR A 120 22.63 21.05 3.64
C THR A 120 23.85 21.97 3.57
N LYS A 121 23.68 23.21 4.03
CA LYS A 121 24.76 24.17 4.24
C LYS A 121 24.73 24.64 5.69
N ASN A 122 25.76 24.27 6.46
CA ASN A 122 25.83 24.52 7.90
C ASN A 122 24.59 24.00 8.66
N GLY A 123 24.11 22.80 8.30
CA GLY A 123 22.93 22.19 8.91
C GLY A 123 21.61 22.87 8.55
N ARG A 124 21.57 23.72 7.52
CA ARG A 124 20.34 24.32 6.98
C ARG A 124 20.08 23.86 5.55
N ALA A 125 18.82 23.66 5.21
CA ALA A 125 18.37 23.26 3.89
C ALA A 125 17.08 24.00 3.50
N ILE A 126 16.82 24.06 2.21
CA ILE A 126 15.51 24.46 1.67
C ILE A 126 14.53 23.33 2.00
N CYS A 127 13.38 23.66 2.58
CA CYS A 127 12.42 22.64 2.95
C CYS A 127 11.73 22.08 1.69
N PRO A 128 11.74 20.76 1.45
CA PRO A 128 11.06 20.16 0.30
C PRO A 128 9.54 20.02 0.51
N PHE A 129 9.05 20.22 1.74
CA PHE A 129 7.66 19.95 2.14
C PHE A 129 6.73 21.15 2.00
N HIS A 130 7.24 22.30 1.56
CA HIS A 130 6.43 23.45 1.17
C HIS A 130 7.16 24.25 0.10
N ASN A 131 6.47 25.25 -0.49
CA ASN A 131 7.10 26.14 -1.47
C ASN A 131 8.07 27.10 -0.78
N ASP A 132 9.29 26.65 -0.58
CA ASP A 132 10.34 27.35 0.14
C ASP A 132 11.40 27.93 -0.82
N HIS A 133 11.85 29.14 -0.52
CA HIS A 133 12.87 29.85 -1.28
C HIS A 133 14.07 30.28 -0.42
N HIS A 134 14.00 30.04 0.90
CA HIS A 134 15.05 30.38 1.84
C HIS A 134 15.32 29.17 2.74
N PRO A 135 16.55 28.90 3.21
CA PRO A 135 16.81 27.73 4.06
C PRO A 135 16.06 27.81 5.41
N SER A 136 14.85 27.27 5.46
CA SER A 136 13.96 27.29 6.63
C SER A 136 13.98 26.00 7.44
N MET A 137 14.58 24.95 6.88
CA MET A 137 14.76 23.66 7.52
C MET A 137 16.15 23.54 8.12
N HIS A 138 16.22 23.03 9.35
CA HIS A 138 17.47 22.68 10.02
C HIS A 138 17.58 21.18 10.17
N VAL A 139 18.77 20.66 9.93
CA VAL A 139 19.16 19.27 10.20
C VAL A 139 20.19 19.29 11.32
N THR A 140 19.93 18.58 12.40
CA THR A 140 20.82 18.52 13.58
C THR A 140 20.67 17.19 14.27
N LYS A 141 21.79 16.49 14.52
CA LYS A 141 21.81 15.17 15.16
C LYS A 141 20.88 14.16 14.46
N ASN A 142 20.90 14.15 13.13
CA ASN A 142 20.07 13.29 12.28
C ASN A 142 18.55 13.46 12.46
N LEU A 143 18.12 14.64 12.90
CA LEU A 143 16.73 15.06 12.95
C LEU A 143 16.57 16.30 12.08
N PHE A 144 15.44 16.41 11.38
CA PHE A 144 15.07 17.60 10.64
C PHE A 144 13.93 18.35 11.33
N HIS A 145 13.93 19.67 11.20
CA HIS A 145 12.81 20.52 11.58
C HIS A 145 12.76 21.76 10.69
N CYS A 146 11.62 22.02 10.09
CA CYS A 146 11.32 23.21 9.32
C CYS A 146 10.55 24.22 10.17
N PHE A 147 11.15 25.38 10.40
CA PHE A 147 10.54 26.44 11.22
C PHE A 147 9.45 27.23 10.50
N ALA A 148 9.27 27.03 9.19
CA ALA A 148 8.23 27.70 8.41
C ALA A 148 6.93 26.89 8.31
N CYS A 149 7.03 25.57 8.07
CA CYS A 149 5.85 24.69 7.94
C CYS A 149 5.65 23.72 9.12
N ASN A 150 6.53 23.76 10.14
CA ASN A 150 6.52 22.89 11.32
C ASN A 150 6.69 21.39 11.00
N GLU A 151 7.19 21.06 9.82
CA GLU A 151 7.54 19.70 9.48
C GLU A 151 8.81 19.26 10.16
N GLY A 152 8.84 18.05 10.72
CA GLY A 152 10.01 17.54 11.43
C GLY A 152 9.91 16.05 11.73
N GLY A 153 11.06 15.44 12.03
CA GLY A 153 11.15 14.00 12.30
C GLY A 153 12.56 13.45 12.10
N ASP A 154 12.64 12.12 12.02
CA ASP A 154 13.86 11.37 11.70
C ASP A 154 13.97 11.09 10.18
N SER A 155 14.99 10.31 9.80
CA SER A 155 15.24 9.93 8.41
C SER A 155 14.09 9.14 7.77
N ILE A 156 13.37 8.34 8.56
CA ILE A 156 12.20 7.59 8.08
C ILE A 156 11.07 8.57 7.79
N ASP A 157 10.77 9.48 8.73
CA ASP A 157 9.73 10.50 8.55
C ASP A 157 10.02 11.35 7.30
N PHE A 158 11.28 11.71 7.10
CA PHE A 158 11.73 12.51 5.96
C PHE A 158 11.44 11.82 4.63
N VAL A 159 11.89 10.57 4.45
CA VAL A 159 11.68 9.79 3.21
C VAL A 159 10.21 9.45 3.00
N MET A 160 9.48 9.11 4.06
CA MET A 160 8.03 8.85 3.98
C MET A 160 7.30 10.04 3.35
N LYS A 161 7.60 11.26 3.80
CA LYS A 161 6.96 12.48 3.26
C LYS A 161 7.49 12.84 1.88
N LEU A 162 8.80 12.75 1.67
CA LEU A 162 9.44 13.14 0.42
C LEU A 162 8.95 12.30 -0.77
N GLU A 163 8.78 10.99 -0.56
CA GLU A 163 8.46 10.03 -1.62
C GLU A 163 7.04 9.44 -1.50
N ASN A 164 6.24 9.90 -0.55
CA ASN A 164 4.90 9.37 -0.26
C ASN A 164 4.93 7.85 -0.02
N LEU A 165 5.88 7.40 0.79
CA LEU A 165 6.09 5.99 1.13
C LEU A 165 5.41 5.63 2.45
N THR A 166 4.97 4.37 2.55
CA THR A 166 4.61 3.79 3.84
C THR A 166 5.86 3.59 4.71
N PHE A 167 5.67 3.49 6.03
CA PHE A 167 6.76 3.25 6.98
C PHE A 167 7.66 2.07 6.56
N ARG A 168 7.05 0.96 6.13
CA ARG A 168 7.78 -0.22 5.68
C ARG A 168 8.66 0.06 4.48
N GLN A 169 8.10 0.72 3.47
CA GLN A 169 8.83 1.06 2.25
C GLN A 169 10.01 2.01 2.55
N ALA A 170 9.81 2.98 3.44
CA ALA A 170 10.87 3.90 3.86
C ALA A 170 11.98 3.16 4.63
N VAL A 171 11.62 2.29 5.59
CA VAL A 171 12.60 1.47 6.34
C VAL A 171 13.39 0.56 5.41
N ASP A 172 12.74 -0.15 4.49
CA ASP A 172 13.44 -1.03 3.54
C ASP A 172 14.40 -0.21 2.67
N LYS A 173 13.94 0.93 2.12
CA LYS A 173 14.78 1.80 1.28
C LYS A 173 16.03 2.29 1.99
N LEU A 174 15.87 2.82 3.21
CA LEU A 174 16.98 3.34 4.00
C LEU A 174 17.92 2.23 4.48
N SER A 175 17.39 1.02 4.76
CA SER A 175 18.20 -0.11 5.24
C SER A 175 19.17 -0.66 4.19
N TYR A 176 18.86 -0.53 2.90
CA TYR A 176 19.71 -1.01 1.80
C TYR A 176 20.66 0.05 1.23
N GLY A 177 20.62 1.29 1.74
CA GLY A 177 21.59 2.34 1.38
C GLY A 177 21.18 3.26 0.23
N LEU A 178 19.86 3.50 0.06
CA LEU A 178 19.18 4.16 -1.08
C LEU A 178 19.09 3.34 -2.37
#